data_AF-A0AB37HR18-F1
#
_entry.id   AF-A0AB37HR18-F1
#
_cell.length_a   1.000
_cell.length_b   1.000
_cell.length_c   1.000
_cell.angle_alpha   90.00
_cell.angle_beta   90.00
_cell.angle_gamma   90.00
#
_symmetry.space_group_name_H-M   'P 1'
#
loop_
_entity.id
_entity.type
_entity.pdbx_description
1 polymer ?
#
loop_
_entity_poly.entity_id
_entity_poly.type
_entity_poly.pdbx_seq_one_letter_code
_entity_poly.pdbx_strand_id
1 'polypeptide(L)'
;MKEEIEKEEATAELLGQYEPEATGTINLKNARAYAEKHYKNYNKGYPEFGNDCTNFVSQILAEGGRREVYPMHLPSYTTDSKYWYMKKRPDNSWGWSKSWTVVSDLYAHLVRTQKGYSSTSKSSIISNAKSGDVIQFKKPGADRYSHTMWIYEKQSSNLLLSGHDNDYLKRSFNAITGYAKYRIIKM
;
A
#
# COMPACT_ATOMS: atom_id res chain seq x y z
N MET A 1 20.91 36.60 -11.26
CA MET A 1 20.65 37.01 -9.86
C MET A 1 19.18 37.33 -9.59
N LYS A 2 18.57 38.44 -10.07
CA LYS A 2 17.12 38.67 -9.84
C LYS A 2 16.21 37.60 -10.44
N GLU A 3 16.48 37.17 -11.68
CA GLU A 3 15.71 36.12 -12.37
C GLU A 3 15.90 34.71 -11.79
N GLU A 4 16.99 34.46 -11.05
CA GLU A 4 17.23 33.17 -10.40
C GLU A 4 16.50 33.11 -9.05
N ILE A 5 16.48 34.23 -8.32
CA ILE A 5 15.73 34.38 -7.07
C ILE A 5 14.22 34.28 -7.35
N GLU A 6 13.71 34.89 -8.41
CA GLU A 6 12.29 34.78 -8.80
C GLU A 6 11.91 33.35 -9.22
N LYS A 7 12.84 32.57 -9.82
CA LYS A 7 12.61 31.15 -10.15
C LYS A 7 12.66 30.24 -8.93
N GLU A 8 13.56 30.52 -7.98
CA GLU A 8 13.63 29.82 -6.69
C GLU A 8 12.42 30.14 -5.81
N GLU A 9 11.95 31.39 -5.80
CA GLU A 9 10.74 31.80 -5.08
C GLU A 9 9.50 31.18 -5.73
N ALA A 10 9.37 31.18 -7.06
CA ALA A 10 8.26 30.52 -7.75
C ALA A 10 8.28 28.98 -7.58
N THR A 11 9.45 28.34 -7.50
CA THR A 11 9.54 26.91 -7.20
C THR A 11 9.28 26.62 -5.72
N ALA A 12 9.68 27.48 -4.79
CA ALA A 12 9.33 27.38 -3.38
C ALA A 12 7.82 27.59 -3.15
N GLU A 13 7.17 28.48 -3.90
CA GLU A 13 5.71 28.71 -3.87
C GLU A 13 4.94 27.53 -4.48
N LEU A 14 5.46 26.91 -5.55
CA LEU A 14 4.90 25.68 -6.13
C LEU A 14 5.08 24.44 -5.22
N LEU A 15 6.16 24.40 -4.44
CA LEU A 15 6.42 23.36 -3.45
C LEU A 15 5.73 23.63 -2.09
N GLY A 16 5.25 24.85 -1.87
CA GLY A 16 4.58 25.31 -0.65
C GLY A 16 3.12 24.90 -0.51
N GLN A 17 2.56 24.12 -1.45
CA GLN A 17 1.20 23.59 -1.38
C GLN A 17 1.16 22.06 -1.28
N TYR A 18 1.98 21.47 -0.42
CA TYR A 18 1.71 20.12 0.08
C TYR A 18 1.16 20.21 1.49
N GLU A 19 -0.06 20.73 1.60
CA GLU A 19 -0.94 20.36 2.69
C GLU A 19 -1.25 18.87 2.49
N PRO A 20 -1.00 17.99 3.47
CA PRO A 20 -1.48 16.62 3.40
C PRO A 20 -3.00 16.67 3.55
N GLU A 21 -3.72 16.93 2.45
CA GLU A 21 -5.14 16.63 2.38
C GLU A 21 -5.31 15.20 2.86
N ALA A 22 -6.20 15.00 3.83
CA ALA A 22 -6.57 13.68 4.30
C ALA A 22 -6.88 12.82 3.07
N THR A 23 -5.97 11.93 2.70
CA THR A 23 -6.13 11.09 1.51
C THR A 23 -7.44 10.35 1.72
N GLY A 24 -8.45 10.73 0.92
CA GLY A 24 -9.82 10.29 1.10
C GLY A 24 -9.88 8.78 1.32
N THR A 25 -10.78 8.37 2.21
CA THR A 25 -11.07 6.96 2.48
C THR A 25 -11.09 6.16 1.19
N ILE A 26 -10.40 5.03 1.15
CA ILE A 26 -10.37 4.14 -0.03
C ILE A 26 -11.78 3.90 -0.56
N ASN A 27 -11.98 4.06 -1.87
CA ASN A 27 -13.21 3.67 -2.54
C ASN A 27 -13.31 2.14 -2.56
N LEU A 28 -14.04 1.60 -1.58
CA LEU A 28 -14.20 0.16 -1.40
C LEU A 28 -14.81 -0.53 -2.61
N LYS A 29 -15.70 0.13 -3.36
CA LYS A 29 -16.32 -0.47 -4.54
C LYS A 29 -15.25 -0.73 -5.61
N ASN A 30 -14.43 0.27 -5.91
CA ASN A 30 -13.38 0.13 -6.91
C ASN A 30 -12.27 -0.84 -6.45
N ALA A 31 -11.86 -0.74 -5.19
CA ALA A 31 -10.87 -1.64 -4.60
C ALA A 31 -11.33 -3.11 -4.65
N ARG A 32 -12.60 -3.39 -4.34
CA ARG A 32 -13.20 -4.73 -4.46
C ARG A 32 -13.26 -5.20 -5.90
N ALA A 33 -13.75 -4.36 -6.81
CA ALA A 33 -13.82 -4.69 -8.23
C ALA A 33 -12.43 -5.04 -8.81
N TYR A 34 -11.40 -4.29 -8.40
CA TYR A 34 -10.02 -4.59 -8.76
C TYR A 34 -9.57 -5.95 -8.21
N ALA A 35 -9.75 -6.19 -6.90
CA ALA A 35 -9.38 -7.45 -6.27
C ALA A 35 -10.11 -8.64 -6.91
N GLU A 36 -11.43 -8.55 -7.14
CA GLU A 36 -12.23 -9.59 -7.79
C GLU A 36 -11.75 -9.93 -9.19
N LYS A 37 -11.33 -8.91 -9.96
CA LYS A 37 -10.82 -9.11 -11.33
C LYS A 37 -9.43 -9.72 -11.35
N HIS A 38 -8.55 -9.31 -10.43
CA HIS A 38 -7.12 -9.55 -10.54
C HIS A 38 -6.54 -10.57 -9.57
N TYR A 39 -7.30 -11.04 -8.56
CA TYR A 39 -6.76 -11.98 -7.56
C TYR A 39 -6.16 -13.27 -8.14
N LYS A 40 -6.64 -13.75 -9.30
CA LYS A 40 -6.12 -14.91 -10.05
C LYS A 40 -5.48 -14.54 -11.38
N ASN A 41 -5.80 -13.37 -11.92
CA ASN A 41 -5.40 -12.93 -13.25
C ASN A 41 -4.59 -11.65 -13.11
N TYR A 42 -3.28 -11.80 -13.01
CA TYR A 42 -2.35 -10.71 -12.75
C TYR A 42 -2.53 -9.59 -13.77
N ASN A 43 -2.56 -8.34 -13.28
CA ASN A 43 -2.85 -7.19 -14.13
C ASN A 43 -1.64 -6.88 -15.03
N LYS A 44 -1.75 -7.21 -16.33
CA LYS A 44 -0.73 -6.91 -17.35
C LYS A 44 -0.44 -5.41 -17.54
N GLY A 45 -1.28 -4.53 -16.98
CA GLY A 45 -1.03 -3.09 -16.90
C GLY A 45 0.08 -2.72 -15.91
N TYR A 46 0.51 -3.64 -15.04
CA TYR A 46 1.58 -3.45 -14.06
C TYR A 46 2.69 -4.50 -14.27
N PRO A 47 3.93 -4.23 -13.81
CA PRO A 47 4.96 -5.26 -13.74
C PRO A 47 4.58 -6.37 -12.76
N GLU A 48 4.96 -7.60 -13.12
CA GLU A 48 4.88 -8.77 -12.24
C GLU A 48 6.16 -8.89 -11.39
N PHE A 49 6.00 -9.30 -10.13
CA PHE A 49 7.10 -9.55 -9.22
C PHE A 49 6.99 -10.95 -8.61
N GLY A 50 8.12 -11.61 -8.34
CA GLY A 50 8.11 -12.94 -7.73
C GLY A 50 7.55 -12.98 -6.29
N ASN A 51 7.63 -11.87 -5.56
CA ASN A 51 7.00 -11.68 -4.23
C ASN A 51 5.93 -10.60 -4.33
N ASP A 52 4.75 -10.98 -4.85
CA ASP A 52 3.77 -10.01 -5.36
C ASP A 52 2.80 -9.43 -4.33
N CYS A 53 2.78 -9.96 -3.10
CA CYS A 53 1.81 -9.55 -2.07
C CYS A 53 1.70 -8.02 -1.89
N THR A 54 2.82 -7.29 -1.86
CA THR A 54 2.82 -5.82 -1.75
C THR A 54 2.41 -5.13 -3.04
N ASN A 55 2.85 -5.63 -4.20
CA ASN A 55 2.50 -5.06 -5.49
C ASN A 55 0.98 -5.12 -5.71
N PHE A 56 0.37 -6.27 -5.45
CA PHE A 56 -1.09 -6.43 -5.55
C PHE A 56 -1.85 -5.52 -4.59
N VAL A 57 -1.44 -5.46 -3.31
CA VAL A 57 -2.06 -4.53 -2.35
C VAL A 57 -1.89 -3.08 -2.81
N SER A 58 -0.73 -2.69 -3.33
CA SER A 58 -0.51 -1.33 -3.84
C SER A 58 -1.43 -1.02 -5.02
N GLN A 59 -1.61 -1.96 -5.94
CA GLN A 59 -2.55 -1.79 -7.05
C GLN A 59 -4.01 -1.65 -6.56
N ILE A 60 -4.44 -2.46 -5.60
CA ILE A 60 -5.78 -2.31 -4.97
C ILE A 60 -5.95 -0.91 -4.38
N LEU A 61 -4.93 -0.39 -3.68
CA LEU A 61 -5.01 0.95 -3.09
C LEU A 61 -5.08 2.04 -4.15
N ALA A 62 -4.27 1.95 -5.20
CA ALA A 62 -4.22 2.94 -6.29
C ALA A 62 -5.57 3.00 -7.03
N GLU A 63 -6.11 1.84 -7.39
CA GLU A 63 -7.39 1.69 -8.09
C GLU A 63 -8.58 1.98 -7.17
N GLY A 64 -8.37 1.82 -5.86
CA GLY A 64 -9.23 2.31 -4.79
C GLY A 64 -9.19 3.83 -4.59
N GLY A 65 -8.40 4.57 -5.37
CA GLY A 65 -8.35 6.04 -5.35
C GLY A 65 -7.26 6.63 -4.47
N ARG A 66 -6.36 5.82 -3.89
CA ARG A 66 -5.18 6.37 -3.21
C ARG A 66 -4.25 7.02 -4.23
N ARG A 67 -3.97 8.30 -4.04
CA ARG A 67 -3.05 9.05 -4.89
C ARG A 67 -1.62 8.52 -4.71
N GLU A 68 -0.98 8.21 -5.84
CA GLU A 68 0.46 7.93 -5.88
C GLU A 68 1.27 9.18 -5.49
N VAL A 69 2.38 8.97 -4.79
CA VAL A 69 3.34 10.02 -4.40
C VAL A 69 4.67 9.71 -5.06
N TYR A 70 5.11 10.56 -5.99
CA TYR A 70 6.30 10.33 -6.80
C TYR A 70 7.19 11.58 -6.87
N PRO A 71 8.51 11.41 -7.11
CA PRO A 71 9.43 12.53 -7.29
C PRO A 71 9.15 13.30 -8.59
N MET A 72 9.56 14.57 -8.63
CA MET A 72 9.46 15.41 -9.84
C MET A 72 10.17 14.77 -11.04
N HIS A 73 11.37 14.25 -10.84
CA HIS A 73 12.07 13.40 -11.82
C HIS A 73 11.81 11.95 -11.48
N LEU A 74 11.29 11.17 -12.43
CA LEU A 74 10.89 9.77 -12.22
C LEU A 74 12.07 8.80 -12.45
N PRO A 75 12.78 8.32 -11.41
CA PRO A 75 13.85 7.35 -11.58
C PRO A 75 13.28 5.96 -11.88
N SER A 76 14.14 5.03 -12.29
CA SER A 76 13.77 3.62 -12.46
C SER A 76 13.40 2.95 -11.13
N TYR A 77 14.04 3.35 -10.03
CA TYR A 77 13.76 2.81 -8.70
C TYR A 77 14.04 3.85 -7.60
N THR A 78 13.18 3.90 -6.57
CA THR A 78 13.36 4.80 -5.42
C THR A 78 13.26 4.06 -4.10
N THR A 79 14.20 4.24 -3.19
CA THR A 79 14.20 3.60 -1.87
C THR A 79 13.61 4.46 -0.76
N ASP A 80 13.43 5.76 -0.99
CA ASP A 80 12.84 6.69 -0.02
C ASP A 80 11.35 6.41 0.18
N SER A 81 10.99 6.01 1.41
CA SER A 81 9.62 5.68 1.82
C SER A 81 8.63 6.84 1.78
N LYS A 82 9.09 8.09 1.58
CA LYS A 82 8.16 9.20 1.34
C LYS A 82 7.36 9.04 0.06
N TYR A 83 7.92 8.36 -0.93
CA TYR A 83 7.27 8.07 -2.20
C TYR A 83 6.53 6.74 -2.15
N TRP A 84 5.50 6.59 -2.98
CA TRP A 84 4.73 5.38 -3.24
C TRP A 84 4.13 5.47 -4.63
N TYR A 85 4.74 4.80 -5.61
CA TYR A 85 4.34 4.88 -7.01
C TYR A 85 4.83 3.70 -7.85
N MET A 86 4.16 3.50 -8.99
CA MET A 86 4.53 2.60 -10.08
C MET A 86 4.05 3.21 -11.39
N LYS A 87 4.96 3.81 -12.16
CA LYS A 87 4.60 4.62 -13.33
C LYS A 87 5.50 4.34 -14.53
N LYS A 88 4.96 4.59 -15.72
CA LYS A 88 5.76 4.65 -16.95
C LYS A 88 6.62 5.91 -16.95
N ARG A 89 7.89 5.73 -17.28
CA ARG A 89 8.87 6.77 -17.53
C ARG A 89 8.76 7.27 -18.98
N PRO A 90 9.33 8.43 -19.32
CA PRO A 90 9.26 8.98 -20.69
C PRO A 90 9.80 8.02 -21.77
N ASP A 91 10.74 7.15 -21.41
CA ASP A 91 11.32 6.11 -22.27
C ASP A 91 10.46 4.81 -22.33
N ASN A 92 9.22 4.84 -21.84
CA ASN A 92 8.31 3.70 -21.69
C ASN A 92 8.78 2.57 -20.75
N SER A 93 9.93 2.72 -20.09
CA SER A 93 10.34 1.83 -19.01
C SER A 93 9.52 2.07 -17.74
N TRP A 94 9.59 1.16 -16.78
CA TRP A 94 8.92 1.32 -15.49
C TRP A 94 9.82 2.05 -14.49
N GLY A 95 9.23 2.95 -13.72
CA GLY A 95 9.80 3.53 -12.52
C GLY A 95 8.89 3.22 -11.32
N TRP A 96 9.47 2.80 -10.20
CA TRP A 96 8.69 2.51 -9.00
C TRP A 96 9.43 2.79 -7.70
N SER A 97 8.68 2.98 -6.62
CA SER A 97 9.25 3.05 -5.28
C SER A 97 9.31 1.68 -4.61
N LYS A 98 10.27 1.50 -3.72
CA LYS A 98 10.41 0.33 -2.85
C LYS A 98 9.16 0.13 -1.98
N SER A 99 8.53 1.20 -1.55
CA SER A 99 7.25 1.16 -0.83
C SER A 99 6.08 0.59 -1.64
N TRP A 100 6.15 0.56 -2.97
CA TRP A 100 5.13 -0.09 -3.80
C TRP A 100 5.23 -1.63 -3.72
N THR A 101 6.45 -2.16 -3.56
CA THR A 101 6.73 -3.60 -3.71
C THR A 101 7.23 -4.30 -2.45
N VAL A 102 7.62 -3.56 -1.39
CA VAL A 102 8.17 -4.12 -0.15
C VAL A 102 7.31 -3.81 1.07
N VAL A 103 6.91 -4.86 1.82
CA VAL A 103 6.00 -4.81 2.98
C VAL A 103 6.39 -3.76 4.01
N SER A 104 7.66 -3.71 4.39
CA SER A 104 8.14 -2.79 5.43
C SER A 104 8.15 -1.33 4.96
N ASP A 105 8.52 -1.10 3.70
CA ASP A 105 8.56 0.23 3.09
C ASP A 105 7.14 0.75 2.75
N LEU A 106 6.20 -0.15 2.39
CA LEU A 106 4.78 0.20 2.26
C LEU A 106 4.23 0.72 3.59
N TYR A 107 4.52 0.01 4.70
CA TYR A 107 4.12 0.47 6.02
C TYR A 107 4.73 1.84 6.34
N ALA A 108 6.05 1.99 6.14
CA ALA A 108 6.75 3.24 6.40
C ALA A 108 6.14 4.42 5.62
N HIS A 109 5.73 4.20 4.37
CA HIS A 109 5.02 5.20 3.58
C HIS A 109 3.62 5.51 4.16
N LEU A 110 2.79 4.49 4.37
CA LEU A 110 1.39 4.68 4.74
C LEU A 110 1.25 5.38 6.11
N VAL A 111 2.07 5.01 7.10
CA VAL A 111 1.98 5.59 8.45
C VAL A 111 2.44 7.04 8.56
N ARG A 112 2.93 7.64 7.47
CA ARG A 112 3.16 9.09 7.41
C ARG A 112 1.86 9.89 7.46
N THR A 113 0.75 9.29 6.99
CA THR A 113 -0.58 9.94 6.92
C THR A 113 -1.67 9.12 7.60
N GLN A 114 -1.42 7.83 7.86
CA GLN A 114 -2.39 6.90 8.40
C GLN A 114 -2.00 6.38 9.78
N LYS A 115 -3.00 5.98 10.57
CA LYS A 115 -2.76 5.36 11.88
C LYS A 115 -2.45 3.86 11.74
N GLY A 116 -1.47 3.39 12.51
CA GLY A 116 -1.17 1.97 12.66
C GLY A 116 -1.73 1.40 13.96
N TYR A 117 -2.13 0.13 13.96
CA TYR A 117 -2.45 -0.64 15.16
C TYR A 117 -1.79 -2.02 15.07
N SER A 118 -1.13 -2.49 16.14
CA SER A 118 -0.48 -3.80 16.15
C SER A 118 -0.86 -4.62 17.36
N SER A 119 -0.99 -5.93 17.18
CA SER A 119 -1.29 -6.87 18.25
C SER A 119 -0.79 -8.26 17.90
N THR A 120 -0.54 -9.09 18.92
CA THR A 120 -0.34 -10.54 18.78
C THR A 120 -1.68 -11.29 18.79
N SER A 121 -2.76 -10.66 19.26
CA SER A 121 -4.10 -11.24 19.31
C SER A 121 -4.88 -10.98 18.02
N LYS A 122 -5.38 -12.05 17.39
CA LYS A 122 -6.27 -11.96 16.25
C LYS A 122 -7.58 -11.24 16.59
N SER A 123 -8.18 -11.52 17.75
CA SER A 123 -9.43 -10.86 18.15
C SER A 123 -9.25 -9.36 18.29
N SER A 124 -8.13 -8.91 18.85
CA SER A 124 -7.81 -7.49 18.95
C SER A 124 -7.63 -6.84 17.57
N ILE A 125 -6.98 -7.51 16.62
CA ILE A 125 -6.89 -7.04 15.23
C ILE A 125 -8.28 -6.94 14.59
N ILE A 126 -9.09 -7.99 14.72
CA ILE A 126 -10.45 -8.07 14.18
C ILE A 126 -11.33 -6.95 14.73
N SER A 127 -11.25 -6.65 16.04
CA SER A 127 -12.05 -5.58 16.66
C SER A 127 -11.63 -4.18 16.24
N ASN A 128 -10.35 -3.99 15.91
CA ASN A 128 -9.86 -2.69 15.50
C ASN A 128 -10.02 -2.47 13.99
N ALA A 129 -9.95 -3.50 13.15
CA ALA A 129 -9.95 -3.41 11.69
C ALA A 129 -11.29 -2.99 11.06
N LYS A 130 -11.20 -2.36 9.89
CA LYS A 130 -12.34 -2.12 8.98
C LYS A 130 -12.04 -2.65 7.57
N SER A 131 -13.08 -2.78 6.74
CA SER A 131 -12.89 -3.06 5.31
C SER A 131 -12.10 -1.92 4.69
N GLY A 132 -11.15 -2.25 3.80
CA GLY A 132 -10.25 -1.27 3.19
C GLY A 132 -8.89 -1.13 3.86
N ASP A 133 -8.78 -1.50 5.15
CA ASP A 133 -7.51 -1.48 5.87
C ASP A 133 -6.49 -2.46 5.22
N VAL A 134 -5.20 -2.14 5.37
CA VAL A 134 -4.12 -3.07 5.01
C VAL A 134 -3.70 -3.82 6.27
N ILE A 135 -3.50 -5.14 6.16
CA ILE A 135 -2.97 -5.98 7.24
C ILE A 135 -1.61 -6.56 6.87
N GLN A 136 -0.69 -6.57 7.81
CA GLN A 136 0.65 -7.12 7.64
C GLN A 136 1.00 -8.12 8.74
N PHE A 137 1.79 -9.12 8.38
CA PHE A 137 2.08 -10.28 9.21
C PHE A 137 3.58 -10.44 9.45
N LYS A 138 3.92 -10.86 10.67
CA LYS A 138 5.28 -11.11 11.12
C LYS A 138 5.39 -12.51 11.69
N LYS A 139 6.34 -13.30 11.14
CA LYS A 139 6.62 -14.67 11.57
C LYS A 139 7.23 -14.68 12.98
N PRO A 140 7.04 -15.76 13.77
CA PRO A 140 7.76 -15.94 15.03
C PRO A 140 9.27 -15.81 14.82
N GLY A 141 9.98 -15.12 15.73
CA GLY A 141 11.43 -14.95 15.68
C GLY A 141 11.98 -14.04 14.56
N ALA A 142 11.15 -13.58 13.62
CA ALA A 142 11.61 -12.66 12.58
C ALA A 142 11.82 -11.25 13.15
N ASP A 143 12.65 -10.44 12.47
CA ASP A 143 12.78 -9.02 12.81
C ASP A 143 11.69 -8.16 12.16
N ARG A 144 11.29 -8.54 10.94
CA ARG A 144 10.45 -7.71 10.07
C ARG A 144 9.10 -8.36 9.77
N TYR A 145 8.11 -7.53 9.45
CA TYR A 145 6.89 -7.99 8.79
C TYR A 145 7.22 -8.37 7.35
N SER A 146 6.77 -9.54 6.94
CA SER A 146 7.18 -10.17 5.67
C SER A 146 6.02 -10.42 4.71
N HIS A 147 4.81 -10.03 5.10
CA HIS A 147 3.61 -10.32 4.34
C HIS A 147 2.58 -9.20 4.49
N THR A 148 1.82 -8.94 3.43
CA THR A 148 0.77 -7.93 3.42
C THR A 148 -0.43 -8.43 2.62
N MET A 149 -1.62 -8.13 3.12
CA MET A 149 -2.88 -8.41 2.45
C MET A 149 -3.83 -7.22 2.62
N TRP A 150 -4.85 -7.15 1.78
CA TRP A 150 -5.91 -6.14 1.87
C TRP A 150 -7.15 -6.71 2.56
N ILE A 151 -7.79 -5.95 3.45
CA ILE A 151 -9.01 -6.39 4.14
C ILE A 151 -10.21 -6.13 3.24
N TYR A 152 -10.63 -7.18 2.53
CA TYR A 152 -11.77 -7.17 1.62
C TYR A 152 -13.09 -6.86 2.33
N GLU A 153 -13.30 -7.53 3.45
CA GLU A 153 -14.53 -7.44 4.24
C GLU A 153 -14.24 -7.69 5.71
N LYS A 154 -14.83 -6.85 6.56
CA LYS A 154 -14.85 -7.00 8.01
C LYS A 154 -16.17 -7.64 8.40
N GLN A 155 -16.10 -8.77 9.08
CA GLN A 155 -17.23 -9.47 9.68
C GLN A 155 -17.13 -9.38 11.21
N SER A 156 -18.18 -9.73 11.96
CA SER A 156 -18.21 -9.61 13.44
C SER A 156 -16.96 -10.24 14.10
N SER A 157 -16.69 -11.51 13.80
CA SER A 157 -15.60 -12.31 14.38
C SER A 157 -14.51 -12.71 13.40
N ASN A 158 -14.47 -12.11 12.20
CA ASN A 158 -13.50 -12.47 11.16
C ASN A 158 -13.14 -11.29 10.24
N LEU A 159 -12.07 -11.48 9.47
CA LEU A 159 -11.70 -10.65 8.32
C LEU A 159 -11.56 -11.55 7.10
N LEU A 160 -12.08 -11.11 5.96
CA LEU A 160 -11.81 -11.72 4.67
C LEU A 160 -10.72 -10.91 3.97
N LEU A 161 -9.65 -11.57 3.56
CA LEU A 161 -8.44 -10.94 3.06
C LEU A 161 -8.17 -11.30 1.59
N SER A 162 -7.69 -10.32 0.83
CA SER A 162 -7.20 -10.50 -0.54
C SER A 162 -5.69 -10.35 -0.61
N GLY A 163 -5.00 -11.21 -1.37
CA GLY A 163 -3.54 -11.22 -1.49
C GLY A 163 -2.99 -12.19 -2.54
N HIS A 164 -1.86 -11.84 -3.16
CA HIS A 164 -1.12 -12.67 -4.13
C HIS A 164 -0.04 -13.51 -3.45
N ASP A 165 -0.49 -14.46 -2.64
CA ASP A 165 0.38 -15.46 -2.02
C ASP A 165 0.06 -16.83 -2.60
N ASN A 166 -1.23 -17.16 -2.57
CA ASN A 166 -1.84 -18.24 -3.34
C ASN A 166 -3.13 -17.71 -4.00
N ASP A 167 -3.11 -16.48 -4.52
CA ASP A 167 -4.21 -15.91 -5.29
C ASP A 167 -5.56 -15.94 -4.55
N TYR A 168 -5.59 -15.31 -3.38
CA TYR A 168 -6.77 -15.30 -2.52
C TYR A 168 -7.60 -14.04 -2.72
N LEU A 169 -8.91 -14.20 -2.90
CA LEU A 169 -9.88 -13.10 -2.88
C LEU A 169 -10.45 -12.84 -1.48
N LYS A 170 -10.91 -13.90 -0.79
CA LYS A 170 -11.62 -13.82 0.51
C LYS A 170 -11.09 -14.85 1.50
N ARG A 171 -9.78 -14.86 1.74
CA ARG A 171 -9.17 -15.77 2.72
C ARG A 171 -9.56 -15.36 4.13
N SER A 172 -10.09 -16.29 4.90
CA SER A 172 -10.38 -16.09 6.32
C SER A 172 -9.10 -15.80 7.10
N PHE A 173 -9.03 -14.66 7.80
CA PHE A 173 -7.92 -14.31 8.68
C PHE A 173 -7.77 -15.33 9.83
N ASN A 174 -8.87 -15.88 10.33
CA ASN A 174 -8.82 -16.92 11.36
C ASN A 174 -8.12 -18.19 10.88
N ALA A 175 -8.19 -18.51 9.57
CA ALA A 175 -7.51 -19.67 8.98
C ALA A 175 -6.01 -19.46 8.69
N ILE A 176 -5.49 -18.23 8.84
CA ILE A 176 -4.06 -17.94 8.60
C ILE A 176 -3.25 -18.33 9.83
N THR A 177 -2.34 -19.29 9.71
CA THR A 177 -1.44 -19.72 10.79
C THR A 177 0.01 -19.37 10.46
N GLY A 178 0.95 -19.63 11.38
CA GLY A 178 2.39 -19.42 11.16
C GLY A 178 2.91 -17.99 11.38
N TYR A 179 2.08 -17.09 11.91
CA TYR A 179 2.46 -15.72 12.26
C TYR A 179 2.25 -15.44 13.75
N ALA A 180 3.17 -14.67 14.35
CA ALA A 180 3.16 -14.34 15.78
C ALA A 180 2.64 -12.93 16.07
N LYS A 181 2.75 -12.01 15.10
CA LYS A 181 2.35 -10.62 15.26
C LYS A 181 1.72 -10.07 13.99
N TYR A 182 0.74 -9.21 14.19
CA TYR A 182 -0.06 -8.61 13.13
C TYR A 182 -0.08 -7.09 13.33
N ARG A 183 -0.18 -6.35 12.23
CA ARG A 183 -0.48 -4.92 12.27
C ARG A 183 -1.44 -4.54 11.16
N ILE A 184 -2.29 -3.56 11.43
CA ILE A 184 -3.18 -2.96 10.46
C ILE A 184 -2.83 -1.50 10.26
N ILE A 185 -3.00 -1.02 9.04
CA ILE A 185 -2.91 0.39 8.68
C ILE A 185 -4.32 0.85 8.29
N LYS A 186 -4.77 1.95 8.92
CA LYS A 186 -6.09 2.54 8.72
C LYS A 186 -6.15 3.27 7.39
N MET A 187 -7.01 2.84 6.46
CA MET A 187 -7.10 3.43 5.11
C MET A 187 -8.36 4.26 4.90
#